data_AF-A0A1R2C3D5-F1
#
_entry.id   AF-A0A1R2C3D5-F1
#
_cell.length_a   1.000
_cell.length_b   1.000
_cell.length_c   1.000
_cell.angle_alpha   90.00
_cell.angle_beta   90.00
_cell.angle_gamma   90.00
#
_symmetry.space_group_name_H-M   'P 1'
#
loop_
_entity.id
_entity.type
_entity.pdbx_description
1 polymer ?
#
loop_
_entity_poly.entity_id
_entity_poly.type
_entity_poly.pdbx_seq_one_letter_code
_entity_poly.pdbx_strand_id
1 'polypeptide(L)'
;MELSLTTEVYYCTRPGKIKGLLTITEYVIAFDPFKTGDHCDIIGQSGKQEGEASAFQTFIDLSDIIHFNIIELQGNRGSRNTDQVFFIEFMLSRTGTEKRGKRSDIPKVNVYFKLANILESGESLKYIHLKTKADQISALVSSSLLQVDKTRVDSGTYVPYYEINKGYLGRLNSGLEDEEIDEEFKEAVNEIMSNTSQQQEEEIKFVPELNVASRIVTPKILSQICSFLPNVFKFRSWELLYGTFHHGRSMTSFYNQTEYSGPNVLLIKDDKRFIFGGYFSNGWKKCYESYGTGECFVFTFRNNEKMKIYYSTLANTSYMASDHESIMAGSGGSPAIYVDKNFEAGTSGKSQTYNNQVLSCEEHFQIVEMEVWGLV
;
A
#
# COMPACT_ATOMS: atom_id res chain seq x y z
N MET A 1 7.59 29.78 17.70
CA MET A 1 8.58 29.08 16.88
C MET A 1 7.79 28.11 16.04
N GLU A 2 7.74 28.29 14.73
CA GLU A 2 7.10 27.32 13.83
C GLU A 2 7.80 25.97 13.99
N LEU A 3 7.03 24.94 14.31
CA LEU A 3 7.53 23.57 14.37
C LEU A 3 7.84 23.13 12.93
N SER A 4 9.12 22.99 12.62
CA SER A 4 9.59 22.45 11.35
C SER A 4 10.53 21.29 11.59
N LEU A 5 10.40 20.25 10.76
CA LEU A 5 11.25 19.07 10.78
C LEU A 5 11.79 18.85 9.38
N THR A 6 13.10 18.64 9.29
CA THR A 6 13.77 18.42 8.02
C THR A 6 14.57 17.12 8.07
N THR A 7 14.45 16.27 7.05
CA THR A 7 15.17 15.00 7.00
C THR A 7 15.50 14.55 5.57
N GLU A 8 16.61 13.84 5.40
CA GLU A 8 16.95 13.22 4.13
C GLU A 8 16.05 12.03 3.82
N VAL A 9 15.54 11.99 2.59
CA VAL A 9 14.68 10.92 2.08
C VAL A 9 15.03 10.59 0.64
N TYR A 10 14.45 9.49 0.14
CA TYR A 10 14.34 9.21 -1.27
C TYR A 10 12.88 9.36 -1.71
N TYR A 11 12.60 10.26 -2.64
CA TYR A 11 11.32 10.33 -3.32
C TYR A 11 11.18 9.13 -4.27
N CYS A 12 10.18 8.29 -4.03
CA CYS A 12 9.96 7.06 -4.78
C CYS A 12 9.04 7.36 -5.97
N THR A 13 9.63 7.41 -7.17
CA THR A 13 8.93 7.74 -8.41
C THR A 13 8.94 6.55 -9.38
N ARG A 14 8.15 6.63 -10.45
CA ARG A 14 8.14 5.60 -11.51
C ARG A 14 9.52 5.43 -12.20
N PRO A 15 10.25 6.50 -12.57
CA PRO A 15 11.61 6.38 -13.12
C PRO A 15 12.65 5.80 -12.14
N GLY A 16 12.49 6.06 -10.84
CA GLY A 16 13.42 5.60 -9.82
C GLY A 16 13.32 6.37 -8.51
N LYS A 17 14.33 6.21 -7.66
CA LYS A 17 14.43 6.89 -6.35
C LYS A 17 15.34 8.11 -6.48
N ILE A 18 14.85 9.28 -6.07
CA ILE A 18 15.60 10.53 -6.10
C ILE A 18 15.93 10.93 -4.67
N LYS A 19 17.20 11.16 -4.35
CA LYS A 19 17.60 11.58 -3.01
C LYS A 19 17.41 13.08 -2.83
N GLY A 20 16.94 13.50 -1.66
CA GLY A 20 16.75 14.91 -1.35
C GLY A 20 16.33 15.16 0.07
N LEU A 21 15.91 16.39 0.33
CA LEU A 21 15.51 16.88 1.63
C LEU A 21 13.98 17.01 1.70
N LEU A 22 13.38 16.37 2.70
CA LEU A 22 11.96 16.54 3.02
C LEU A 22 11.83 17.50 4.19
N THR A 23 11.19 18.64 3.96
CA THR A 23 10.87 19.64 4.98
C THR A 23 9.38 19.59 5.28
N ILE A 24 9.05 19.34 6.55
CA ILE A 24 7.68 19.22 7.06
C ILE A 24 7.44 20.38 8.01
N THR A 25 6.38 21.12 7.76
CA THR A 25 5.90 22.22 8.61
C THR A 25 4.46 21.95 9.03
N GLU A 26 3.88 22.86 9.81
CA GLU A 26 2.47 22.79 10.23
C GLU A 26 1.47 23.00 9.07
N TYR A 27 1.93 23.47 7.90
CA TYR A 27 1.07 23.84 6.78
C TYR A 27 1.40 23.12 5.47
N VAL A 28 2.68 22.87 5.21
CA VAL A 28 3.17 22.32 3.94
C VAL A 28 4.27 21.29 4.18
N ILE A 29 4.31 20.28 3.30
CA ILE A 29 5.44 19.37 3.13
C ILE A 29 6.11 19.68 1.78
N ALA A 30 7.41 19.96 1.80
CA ALA A 30 8.19 20.24 0.61
C ALA A 30 9.31 19.20 0.46
N PHE A 31 9.55 18.73 -0.77
CA PHE A 31 10.69 17.90 -1.12
C PHE A 31 11.56 18.60 -2.15
N ASP A 32 12.84 18.75 -1.82
CA ASP A 32 13.86 19.37 -2.64
C ASP A 32 14.95 18.34 -2.98
N PRO A 33 15.13 17.97 -4.27
CA PRO A 33 16.16 17.03 -4.68
C PRO A 33 17.58 17.54 -4.41
N PHE A 34 18.49 16.64 -4.04
CA PHE A 34 19.91 16.95 -4.08
C PHE A 34 20.37 17.05 -5.53
N LYS A 35 21.11 18.11 -5.83
CA LYS A 35 21.45 18.48 -7.21
C LYS A 35 22.94 18.76 -7.39
N THR A 36 23.45 18.34 -8.54
CA THR A 36 24.76 18.73 -9.07
C THR A 36 24.53 19.61 -10.29
N GLY A 37 24.70 20.93 -10.13
CA GLY A 37 24.18 21.89 -11.11
C GLY A 37 22.65 21.88 -11.11
N ASP A 38 22.05 21.67 -12.28
CA ASP A 38 20.58 21.59 -12.47
C ASP A 38 20.05 20.15 -12.49
N HIS A 39 20.92 19.16 -12.31
CA HIS A 39 20.56 17.74 -12.42
C HIS A 39 20.58 17.04 -11.07
N CYS A 40 19.76 16.00 -10.92
CA CYS A 40 19.74 15.09 -9.78
C CYS A 40 19.90 13.64 -10.24
N ASP A 41 20.31 12.81 -9.29
CA ASP A 41 20.49 11.38 -9.50
C ASP A 41 19.17 10.62 -9.37
N ILE A 42 18.82 9.86 -10.41
CA ILE A 42 17.70 8.92 -10.43
C ILE A 42 18.26 7.51 -10.24
N ILE A 43 18.00 6.92 -9.07
CA ILE A 43 18.45 5.58 -8.72
C ILE A 43 17.37 4.58 -9.13
N GLY A 44 17.52 4.01 -10.32
CA GLY A 44 16.64 3.00 -10.88
C GLY A 44 17.18 1.57 -10.73
N GLN A 45 16.44 0.59 -11.25
CA GLN A 45 16.87 -0.81 -11.25
C GLN A 45 18.01 -1.10 -12.24
N SER A 46 18.01 -0.40 -13.38
CA SER A 46 19.03 -0.51 -14.43
C SER A 46 20.30 0.29 -14.13
N GLY A 47 20.37 0.92 -12.95
CA GLY A 47 21.49 1.74 -12.52
C GLY A 47 21.09 3.19 -12.26
N LYS A 48 22.12 4.04 -12.23
CA LYS A 48 22.01 5.46 -11.93
C LYS A 48 21.83 6.24 -13.24
N GLN A 49 20.81 7.09 -13.30
CA GLN A 49 20.55 8.01 -14.41
C GLN A 49 20.52 9.45 -13.88
N GLU A 50 20.66 10.42 -14.77
CA GLU A 50 20.51 11.84 -14.42
C GLU A 50 19.18 12.37 -14.96
N GLY A 51 18.58 13.30 -14.23
CA GLY A 51 17.40 14.05 -14.68
C GLY A 51 17.41 15.46 -14.13
N GLU A 52 16.58 16.34 -14.68
CA GLU A 52 16.48 17.72 -14.22
C GLU A 52 15.89 17.76 -12.80
N ALA A 53 16.58 18.40 -11.85
CA ALA A 53 16.17 18.42 -10.45
C ALA A 53 14.81 19.12 -10.24
N SER A 54 14.53 20.17 -11.01
CA SER A 54 13.25 20.91 -10.98
C SER A 54 12.04 20.01 -11.25
N ALA A 55 12.21 18.97 -12.07
CA ALA A 55 11.15 18.04 -12.45
C ALA A 55 10.69 17.14 -11.29
N PHE A 56 11.47 17.03 -10.21
CA PHE A 56 11.16 16.18 -9.05
C PHE A 56 10.79 16.98 -7.79
N GLN A 57 10.84 18.31 -7.84
CA GLN A 57 10.46 19.15 -6.71
C GLN A 57 8.97 18.97 -6.41
N THR A 58 8.63 18.84 -5.13
CA THR A 58 7.27 18.51 -4.69
C THR A 58 6.83 19.41 -3.55
N PHE A 59 5.58 19.86 -3.60
CA PHE A 59 4.92 20.60 -2.53
C PHE A 59 3.58 19.94 -2.24
N ILE A 60 3.28 19.69 -0.97
CA ILE A 60 2.02 19.09 -0.53
C ILE A 60 1.41 20.02 0.50
N ASP A 61 0.26 20.60 0.17
CA ASP A 61 -0.58 21.31 1.12
C ASP A 61 -1.26 20.27 2.03
N LEU A 62 -1.14 20.44 3.35
CA LEU A 62 -1.71 19.49 4.30
C LEU A 62 -3.24 19.35 4.17
N SER A 63 -3.93 20.36 3.63
CA SER A 63 -5.39 20.34 3.41
C SER A 63 -5.84 19.30 2.38
N ASP A 64 -4.94 18.85 1.52
CA ASP A 64 -5.21 17.82 0.51
C ASP A 64 -4.89 16.40 0.98
N ILE A 65 -4.23 16.25 2.13
CA ILE A 65 -3.90 14.93 2.70
C ILE A 65 -5.18 14.29 3.27
N ILE A 66 -5.56 13.18 2.64
CA ILE A 66 -6.68 12.33 3.07
C ILE A 66 -6.21 11.44 4.21
N HIS A 67 -5.06 10.79 4.01
CA HIS A 67 -4.49 9.82 4.93
C HIS A 67 -2.97 9.92 4.92
N PHE A 68 -2.37 9.66 6.07
CA PHE A 68 -0.93 9.64 6.29
C PHE A 68 -0.57 8.37 7.05
N ASN A 69 0.52 7.72 6.63
CA ASN A 69 1.00 6.51 7.27
C ASN A 69 2.53 6.45 7.24
N ILE A 70 3.11 5.82 8.26
CA ILE A 70 4.51 5.39 8.24
C ILE A 70 4.54 3.88 8.19
N ILE A 71 5.14 3.37 7.12
CA ILE A 71 5.27 1.94 6.86
C ILE A 71 6.68 1.53 7.30
N GLU A 72 6.74 0.75 8.36
CA GLU A 72 7.97 0.15 8.86
C GLU A 72 8.13 -1.26 8.27
N LEU A 73 9.10 -1.41 7.37
CA LEU A 73 9.49 -2.71 6.84
C LEU A 73 10.65 -3.26 7.66
N GLN A 74 10.44 -4.44 8.23
CA GLN A 74 11.52 -5.17 8.87
C GLN A 74 12.49 -5.69 7.80
N GLY A 75 13.79 -5.64 8.08
CA GLY A 75 14.78 -6.34 7.25
C GLY A 75 14.64 -7.85 7.42
N ASN A 76 15.14 -8.63 6.45
CA ASN A 76 15.11 -10.09 6.50
C ASN A 76 15.53 -10.63 7.88
N ARG A 77 14.79 -11.61 8.43
CA ARG A 77 15.23 -12.34 9.63
C ARG A 77 16.65 -12.88 9.47
N GLY A 78 17.59 -12.33 10.25
CA GLY A 78 19.01 -12.69 10.22
C GLY A 78 19.92 -11.72 9.44
N SER A 79 19.36 -10.70 8.76
CA SER A 79 20.15 -9.60 8.24
C SER A 79 20.64 -8.67 9.35
N ARG A 80 21.72 -7.93 9.08
CA ARG A 80 22.19 -6.85 9.96
C ARG A 80 21.04 -5.83 10.11
N ASN A 81 20.97 -5.13 11.25
CA ASN A 81 20.04 -4.01 11.55
C ASN A 81 20.03 -2.85 10.51
N THR A 82 20.68 -3.00 9.36
CA THR A 82 20.85 -2.03 8.27
C THR A 82 19.79 -2.13 7.18
N ASP A 83 19.01 -3.22 7.15
CA ASP A 83 18.04 -3.48 6.06
C ASP A 83 16.60 -3.06 6.39
N GLN A 84 16.37 -2.56 7.60
CA GLN A 84 15.08 -2.00 8.00
C GLN A 84 14.84 -0.66 7.29
N VAL A 85 13.64 -0.50 6.73
CA VAL A 85 13.29 0.64 5.90
C VAL A 85 11.97 1.24 6.36
N PHE A 86 11.94 2.56 6.47
CA PHE A 86 10.72 3.31 6.72
C PHE A 86 10.28 4.02 5.45
N PHE A 87 9.02 3.82 5.06
CA PHE A 87 8.35 4.65 4.06
C PHE A 87 7.36 5.57 4.73
N ILE A 88 7.28 6.78 4.19
CA ILE A 88 6.29 7.78 4.50
C ILE A 88 5.32 7.79 3.34
N GLU A 89 4.06 7.49 3.62
CA GLU A 89 2.97 7.46 2.65
C GLU A 89 2.03 8.62 2.89
N PHE A 90 1.78 9.40 1.84
CA PHE A 90 0.74 10.41 1.81
C PHE A 90 -0.29 10.05 0.75
N MET A 91 -1.54 9.85 1.16
CA MET A 91 -2.67 9.73 0.27
C MET A 91 -3.31 11.11 0.08
N LEU A 92 -3.32 11.59 -1.14
CA LEU A 92 -3.75 12.93 -1.51
C LEU A 92 -5.08 12.90 -2.27
N SER A 93 -5.82 13.99 -2.12
CA SER A 93 -7.04 14.27 -2.90
C SER A 93 -6.78 15.11 -4.14
N ARG A 94 -5.56 15.63 -4.33
CA ARG A 94 -5.14 16.50 -5.44
C ARG A 94 -3.65 16.35 -5.70
N THR A 95 -3.21 16.68 -6.91
CA THR A 95 -1.79 16.67 -7.33
C THR A 95 -1.30 18.03 -7.83
N GLY A 96 -2.22 18.99 -8.03
CA GLY A 96 -1.90 20.34 -8.47
C GLY A 96 -2.10 20.57 -9.97
N THR A 97 -2.39 19.50 -10.72
CA THR A 97 -2.66 19.56 -12.17
C THR A 97 -4.16 19.62 -12.47
N GLU A 98 -5.00 19.27 -11.49
CA GLU A 98 -6.44 19.16 -11.66
C GLU A 98 -7.15 20.51 -11.50
N LYS A 99 -8.15 20.78 -12.36
CA LYS A 99 -9.08 21.90 -12.17
C LYS A 99 -9.99 21.63 -10.96
N ARG A 100 -10.42 22.70 -10.28
CA ARG A 100 -11.27 22.64 -9.08
C ARG A 100 -12.59 21.90 -9.35
N GLY A 101 -12.72 20.67 -8.85
CA GLY A 101 -13.95 19.84 -8.84
C GLY A 101 -14.37 19.43 -7.42
N LYS A 102 -15.47 18.67 -7.28
CA LYS A 102 -15.87 18.10 -5.97
C LYS A 102 -14.78 17.11 -5.53
N ARG A 103 -14.39 17.13 -4.25
CA ARG A 103 -13.33 16.26 -3.70
C ARG A 103 -13.60 14.75 -3.90
N SER A 104 -14.86 14.36 -4.13
CA SER A 104 -15.28 12.99 -4.45
C SER A 104 -14.83 12.51 -5.83
N ASP A 105 -14.58 13.45 -6.74
CA ASP A 105 -14.42 13.21 -8.18
C ASP A 105 -12.95 13.34 -8.61
N ILE A 106 -12.06 13.65 -7.67
CA ILE A 106 -10.62 13.76 -7.93
C ILE A 106 -9.96 12.41 -7.61
N PRO A 107 -9.11 11.87 -8.50
CA PRO A 107 -8.37 10.65 -8.24
C PRO A 107 -7.58 10.73 -6.94
N LYS A 108 -7.77 9.74 -6.07
CA LYS A 108 -6.91 9.60 -4.90
C LYS A 108 -5.56 9.07 -5.37
N VAL A 109 -4.49 9.70 -4.94
CA VAL A 109 -3.13 9.30 -5.32
C VAL A 109 -2.26 9.12 -4.09
N ASN A 110 -1.25 8.28 -4.20
CA ASN A 110 -0.28 8.02 -3.17
C ASN A 110 1.08 8.58 -3.57
N VAL A 111 1.76 9.18 -2.59
CA VAL A 111 3.11 9.70 -2.70
C VAL A 111 3.95 9.01 -1.64
N TYR A 112 5.10 8.45 -2.05
CA TYR A 112 5.98 7.69 -1.17
C TYR A 112 7.35 8.33 -1.04
N PHE A 113 7.80 8.51 0.21
CA PHE A 113 9.17 8.85 0.52
C PHE A 113 9.79 7.75 1.37
N LYS A 114 11.02 7.33 1.06
CA LYS A 114 11.79 6.38 1.89
C LYS A 114 12.75 7.17 2.76
N LEU A 115 12.79 6.95 4.07
CA LEU A 115 13.84 7.54 4.92
C LEU A 115 15.23 7.10 4.46
N ALA A 116 16.15 8.06 4.32
CA ALA A 116 17.52 7.76 3.93
C ALA A 116 18.28 7.14 5.10
N ASN A 117 18.80 5.92 4.91
CA ASN A 117 19.67 5.25 5.87
C ASN A 117 21.16 5.59 5.67
N ILE A 118 21.51 6.23 4.55
CA ILE A 118 22.84 6.77 4.26
C ILE A 118 22.66 8.24 3.94
N LEU A 119 23.21 9.11 4.77
CA LEU A 119 23.15 10.56 4.63
C LEU A 119 24.07 11.07 3.52
N GLU A 120 23.91 12.31 3.09
CA GLU A 120 24.76 12.90 2.04
C GLU A 120 26.22 13.04 2.50
N SER A 121 26.45 13.17 3.81
CA SER A 121 27.77 13.06 4.44
C SER A 121 28.44 11.68 4.30
N GLY A 122 27.70 10.66 3.85
CA GLY A 122 28.14 9.26 3.82
C GLY A 122 27.91 8.51 5.14
N GLU A 123 27.40 9.18 6.18
CA GLU A 123 27.07 8.54 7.45
C GLU A 123 25.91 7.54 7.30
N SER A 124 26.05 6.34 7.85
CA SER A 124 24.96 5.36 7.92
C SER A 124 24.19 5.48 9.24
N LEU A 125 22.89 5.72 9.14
CA LEU A 125 21.98 5.75 10.28
C LEU A 125 21.56 4.34 10.69
N LYS A 126 21.63 4.09 12.01
CA LYS A 126 21.09 2.88 12.62
C LYS A 126 19.57 2.96 12.73
N TYR A 127 18.93 1.80 12.85
CA TYR A 127 17.49 1.66 13.08
C TYR A 127 16.93 2.63 14.13
N ILE A 128 17.56 2.73 15.30
CA ILE A 128 17.04 3.58 16.38
C ILE A 128 16.91 5.06 15.94
N HIS A 129 17.87 5.57 15.16
CA HIS A 129 17.82 6.93 14.65
C HIS A 129 16.74 7.09 13.57
N LEU A 130 16.59 6.10 12.69
CA LEU A 130 15.51 6.08 11.68
C LEU A 130 14.13 6.03 12.34
N LYS A 131 13.98 5.21 13.39
CA LYS A 131 12.75 5.08 14.17
C LYS A 131 12.42 6.39 14.90
N THR A 132 13.39 7.00 15.57
CA THR A 132 13.18 8.32 16.21
C THR A 132 12.75 9.38 15.18
N LYS A 133 13.35 9.42 14.00
CA LYS A 133 12.94 10.33 12.92
C LYS A 133 11.51 10.03 12.46
N ALA A 134 11.17 8.76 12.23
CA ALA A 134 9.82 8.33 11.87
C ALA A 134 8.79 8.76 12.92
N ASP A 135 9.07 8.53 14.21
CA ASP A 135 8.16 8.89 15.30
C ASP A 135 7.98 10.41 15.40
N GLN A 136 9.05 11.19 15.18
CA GLN A 136 8.99 12.66 15.11
C GLN A 136 8.13 13.15 13.94
N ILE A 137 8.32 12.58 12.75
CA ILE A 137 7.49 12.87 11.57
C ILE A 137 6.03 12.55 11.86
N SER A 138 5.77 11.36 12.42
CA SER A 138 4.41 10.90 12.73
C SER A 138 3.70 11.83 13.69
N ALA A 139 4.36 12.24 14.78
CA ALA A 139 3.81 13.16 15.76
C ALA A 139 3.51 14.55 15.15
N LEU A 140 4.47 15.12 14.40
CA LEU A 140 4.29 16.41 13.75
C LEU A 140 3.13 16.36 12.76
N VAL A 141 3.17 15.48 11.76
CA VAL A 141 2.14 15.39 10.72
C VAL A 141 0.76 15.12 11.32
N SER A 142 0.65 14.16 12.25
CA SER A 142 -0.64 13.82 12.84
C SER A 142 -1.24 14.99 13.63
N SER A 143 -0.42 15.71 14.40
CA SER A 143 -0.89 16.90 15.13
C SER A 143 -1.29 18.04 14.20
N SER A 144 -0.54 18.29 13.13
CA SER A 144 -0.86 19.32 12.15
C SER A 144 -2.15 18.99 11.40
N LEU A 145 -2.36 17.74 10.99
CA LEU A 145 -3.57 17.31 10.27
C LEU A 145 -4.88 17.48 11.07
N LEU A 146 -4.82 17.50 12.41
CA LEU A 146 -5.98 17.76 13.26
C LEU A 146 -6.42 19.24 13.25
N GLN A 147 -5.49 20.15 12.95
CA GLN A 147 -5.71 21.59 12.96
C GLN A 147 -6.05 22.15 11.56
N VAL A 148 -5.84 21.35 10.52
CA VAL A 148 -5.94 21.78 9.13
C VAL A 148 -7.40 21.93 8.70
N ASP A 149 -7.74 23.11 8.19
CA ASP A 149 -9.02 23.35 7.53
C ASP A 149 -9.08 22.63 6.18
N LYS A 150 -9.72 21.46 6.17
CA LYS A 150 -9.99 20.67 4.97
C LYS A 150 -11.06 21.29 4.05
N THR A 151 -11.66 22.42 4.38
CA THR A 151 -12.60 23.12 3.50
C THR A 151 -11.93 24.15 2.60
N ARG A 152 -10.65 24.46 2.85
CA ARG A 152 -9.85 25.36 2.02
C ARG A 152 -9.83 24.90 0.57
N VAL A 153 -9.84 25.90 -0.32
CA VAL A 153 -10.00 25.65 -1.75
C VAL A 153 -8.83 26.14 -2.58
N ASP A 154 -8.07 27.07 -2.03
CA ASP A 154 -6.71 27.42 -2.40
C ASP A 154 -5.75 26.35 -1.86
N SER A 155 -5.23 25.50 -2.75
CA SER A 155 -4.17 24.55 -2.43
C SER A 155 -2.94 24.84 -3.28
N GLY A 156 -1.77 24.85 -2.63
CA GLY A 156 -0.47 24.93 -3.28
C GLY A 156 0.15 23.57 -3.60
N THR A 157 -0.61 22.47 -3.49
CA THR A 157 -0.10 21.12 -3.79
C THR A 157 0.37 21.06 -5.24
N TYR A 158 1.61 20.59 -5.44
CA TYR A 158 2.21 20.28 -6.71
C TYR A 158 3.05 19.01 -6.54
N VAL A 159 2.59 17.92 -7.15
CA VAL A 159 3.25 16.61 -7.06
C VAL A 159 3.45 16.05 -8.47
N PRO A 160 4.66 16.09 -9.02
CA PRO A 160 4.92 15.63 -10.39
C PRO A 160 4.86 14.10 -10.54
N TYR A 161 5.12 13.34 -9.47
CA TYR A 161 5.07 11.88 -9.50
C TYR A 161 4.23 11.29 -8.37
N TYR A 162 3.24 10.50 -8.74
CA TYR A 162 2.35 9.86 -7.79
C TYR A 162 1.86 8.51 -8.34
N GLU A 163 1.36 7.66 -7.45
CA GLU A 163 0.68 6.43 -7.83
C GLU A 163 -0.83 6.60 -7.68
N ILE A 164 -1.60 6.33 -8.73
CA ILE A 164 -3.05 6.37 -8.61
C ILE A 164 -3.51 5.23 -7.70
N ASN A 165 -4.31 5.57 -6.69
CA ASN A 165 -4.89 4.59 -5.80
C ASN A 165 -5.86 3.71 -6.60
N LYS A 166 -5.51 2.45 -6.79
CA LYS A 166 -6.32 1.51 -7.60
C LYS A 166 -7.66 1.17 -6.95
N GLY A 167 -7.87 1.44 -5.66
CA GLY A 167 -9.19 1.48 -5.02
C GLY A 167 -10.14 2.45 -5.70
N TYR A 168 -9.64 3.63 -6.04
CA TYR A 168 -10.44 4.60 -6.77
C TYR A 168 -10.87 4.09 -8.15
N LEU A 169 -10.00 3.34 -8.84
CA LEU A 169 -10.35 2.61 -10.07
C LEU A 169 -11.38 1.49 -9.81
N GLY A 170 -11.34 0.86 -8.64
CA GLY A 170 -12.34 -0.11 -8.19
C GLY A 170 -13.73 0.50 -8.03
N ARG A 171 -13.85 1.71 -7.48
CA ARG A 171 -15.12 2.47 -7.42
C ARG A 171 -15.69 2.71 -8.82
N LEU A 172 -14.84 3.09 -9.76
CA LEU A 172 -15.24 3.33 -11.16
C LEU A 172 -15.75 2.06 -11.85
N ASN A 173 -15.07 0.93 -11.63
CA ASN A 173 -15.47 -0.37 -12.17
C ASN A 173 -16.69 -0.99 -11.47
N SER A 174 -17.02 -0.54 -10.25
CA SER A 174 -18.12 -1.08 -9.45
C SER A 174 -19.51 -0.67 -9.95
N GLY A 175 -19.60 0.31 -10.86
CA GLY A 175 -20.87 0.78 -11.42
C GLY A 175 -21.84 1.28 -10.36
N LEU A 176 -21.35 1.70 -9.19
CA LEU A 176 -22.17 2.42 -8.22
C LEU A 176 -22.60 3.72 -8.88
N GLU A 177 -23.89 3.78 -9.22
CA GLU A 177 -24.59 4.87 -9.87
C GLU A 177 -24.51 6.14 -9.01
N ASP A 178 -23.39 6.85 -9.08
CA ASP A 178 -23.38 8.28 -8.80
C ASP A 178 -23.69 8.98 -10.13
N GLU A 179 -24.91 9.49 -10.25
CA GLU A 179 -25.26 10.50 -11.26
C GLU A 179 -24.25 11.67 -11.12
N GLU A 180 -23.61 12.07 -12.22
CA GLU A 180 -22.55 13.12 -12.33
C GLU A 180 -21.07 12.68 -12.27
N ILE A 181 -20.67 11.53 -12.83
CA ILE A 181 -19.25 11.32 -13.18
C ILE A 181 -18.95 12.00 -14.53
N ASP A 182 -18.07 13.01 -14.52
CA ASP A 182 -17.62 13.78 -15.69
C ASP A 182 -17.01 12.89 -16.79
N GLU A 183 -17.34 13.16 -18.05
CA GLU A 183 -16.85 12.40 -19.22
C GLU A 183 -15.35 12.55 -19.43
N GLU A 184 -14.77 13.73 -19.14
CA GLU A 184 -13.31 13.96 -19.22
C GLU A 184 -12.55 13.05 -18.25
N PHE A 185 -13.17 12.75 -17.11
CA PHE A 185 -12.64 11.87 -16.08
C PHE A 185 -12.81 10.38 -16.42
N LYS A 186 -13.92 9.98 -17.08
CA LYS A 186 -14.05 8.64 -17.66
C LYS A 186 -13.00 8.40 -18.74
N GLU A 187 -12.70 9.41 -19.56
CA GLU A 187 -11.65 9.34 -20.57
C GLU A 187 -10.26 9.15 -19.95
N ALA A 188 -9.90 9.94 -18.93
CA ALA A 188 -8.61 9.78 -18.22
C ALA A 188 -8.46 8.38 -17.59
N VAL A 189 -9.53 7.86 -16.98
CA VAL A 189 -9.58 6.50 -16.41
C VAL A 189 -9.45 5.44 -17.50
N ASN A 190 -10.13 5.61 -18.63
CA ASN A 190 -10.04 4.71 -19.77
C ASN A 190 -8.64 4.75 -20.41
N GLU A 191 -7.96 5.89 -20.41
CA GLU A 191 -6.56 6.00 -20.83
C GLU A 191 -5.62 5.26 -19.86
N ILE A 192 -5.80 5.40 -18.55
CA ILE A 192 -5.06 4.65 -17.53
C ILE A 192 -5.32 3.14 -17.65
N MET A 193 -6.57 2.72 -17.85
CA MET A 193 -6.97 1.32 -18.00
C MET A 193 -6.51 0.71 -19.32
N SER A 194 -6.56 1.46 -20.43
CA SER A 194 -6.05 1.01 -21.73
C SER A 194 -4.53 0.86 -21.68
N ASN A 195 -3.80 1.79 -21.06
CA ASN A 195 -2.37 1.66 -20.83
C ASN A 195 -2.02 0.46 -19.92
N THR A 196 -2.90 0.10 -18.98
CA THR A 196 -2.73 -1.07 -18.10
C THR A 196 -3.09 -2.39 -18.81
N SER A 197 -4.05 -2.36 -19.73
CA SER A 197 -4.56 -3.53 -20.47
C SER A 197 -3.75 -3.85 -21.72
N GLN A 198 -3.15 -2.85 -22.37
CA GLN A 198 -2.25 -3.02 -23.52
C GLN A 198 -0.88 -3.60 -23.15
N GLN A 199 -0.59 -3.81 -21.86
CA GLN A 199 0.67 -4.42 -21.38
C GLN A 199 0.52 -5.89 -20.91
N GLN A 200 -0.62 -6.55 -21.13
CA GLN A 200 -0.97 -7.84 -20.51
C GLN A 200 -0.75 -9.12 -21.33
N GLU A 201 0.01 -9.11 -22.44
CA GLU A 201 0.34 -10.34 -23.18
C GLU A 201 1.81 -10.78 -23.15
N GLU A 202 2.62 -10.26 -22.22
CA GLU A 202 3.99 -10.76 -22.03
C GLU A 202 4.16 -11.58 -20.75
N GLU A 203 4.63 -12.81 -20.97
CA GLU A 203 5.00 -13.85 -20.02
C GLU A 203 5.86 -13.35 -18.83
N ILE A 204 5.53 -13.84 -17.63
CA ILE A 204 6.24 -13.75 -16.34
C ILE A 204 7.16 -12.52 -16.19
N LYS A 205 6.55 -11.37 -15.92
CA LYS A 205 7.22 -10.16 -15.44
C LYS A 205 7.46 -10.28 -13.93
N PHE A 206 8.68 -10.66 -13.56
CA PHE A 206 9.22 -10.72 -12.19
C PHE A 206 8.51 -11.68 -11.22
N VAL A 207 9.30 -12.54 -10.56
CA VAL A 207 8.87 -13.40 -9.44
C VAL A 207 9.72 -12.99 -8.24
N PRO A 208 9.13 -12.53 -7.13
CA PRO A 208 9.90 -12.16 -5.96
C PRO A 208 10.57 -13.39 -5.36
N GLU A 209 11.72 -13.18 -4.73
CA GLU A 209 12.37 -14.22 -3.95
C GLU A 209 11.56 -14.49 -2.68
N LEU A 210 11.22 -15.76 -2.45
CA LEU A 210 10.60 -16.22 -1.22
C LEU A 210 11.69 -16.75 -0.28
N ASN A 211 11.63 -16.42 1.01
CA ASN A 211 12.54 -16.98 2.00
C ASN A 211 12.33 -18.51 2.23
N VAL A 212 11.13 -19.01 1.95
CA VAL A 212 10.75 -20.42 1.97
C VAL A 212 9.82 -20.73 0.80
N ALA A 213 9.72 -22.00 0.39
CA ALA A 213 8.77 -22.38 -0.65
C ALA A 213 7.32 -22.28 -0.13
N SER A 214 6.44 -21.58 -0.87
CA SER A 214 5.01 -21.55 -0.55
C SER A 214 4.36 -22.92 -0.82
N ARG A 215 3.39 -23.28 0.04
CA ARG A 215 2.52 -24.45 -0.10
C ARG A 215 1.22 -24.13 -0.84
N ILE A 216 0.95 -22.84 -1.06
CA ILE A 216 -0.28 -22.35 -1.70
C ILE A 216 0.00 -21.90 -3.14
N VAL A 217 1.00 -21.04 -3.36
CA VAL A 217 1.19 -20.35 -4.64
C VAL A 217 2.31 -20.95 -5.49
N THR A 218 2.10 -20.93 -6.80
CA THR A 218 3.13 -21.21 -7.81
C THR A 218 3.79 -19.90 -8.26
N PRO A 219 4.97 -19.94 -8.93
CA PRO A 219 5.59 -18.74 -9.50
C PRO A 219 4.65 -17.93 -10.42
N LYS A 220 3.77 -18.61 -11.16
CA LYS A 220 2.76 -17.97 -12.03
C LYS A 220 1.71 -17.19 -11.24
N ILE A 221 1.20 -17.77 -10.14
CA ILE A 221 0.24 -17.10 -9.26
C ILE A 221 0.91 -15.92 -8.56
N LEU A 222 2.13 -16.14 -8.05
CA LEU A 222 2.90 -15.13 -7.34
C LEU A 222 3.19 -13.91 -8.24
N SER A 223 3.65 -14.12 -9.48
CA SER A 223 3.88 -13.05 -10.46
C SER A 223 2.61 -12.25 -10.76
N GLN A 224 1.44 -12.92 -10.86
CA GLN A 224 0.17 -12.21 -11.02
C GLN A 224 -0.11 -11.30 -9.82
N ILE A 225 -0.01 -11.80 -8.59
CA ILE A 225 -0.23 -10.97 -7.39
C ILE A 225 0.73 -9.77 -7.37
N CYS A 226 2.02 -10.00 -7.64
CA CYS A 226 3.04 -8.95 -7.67
C CYS A 226 2.72 -7.84 -8.69
N SER A 227 2.19 -8.18 -9.86
CA SER A 227 1.85 -7.18 -10.87
C SER A 227 0.84 -6.11 -10.38
N PHE A 228 0.03 -6.46 -9.38
CA PHE A 228 -1.02 -5.58 -8.85
C PHE A 228 -0.64 -4.82 -7.58
N LEU A 229 0.43 -5.21 -6.87
CA LEU A 229 0.93 -4.49 -5.69
C LEU A 229 1.32 -3.02 -6.01
N PRO A 230 1.35 -2.12 -5.01
CA PRO A 230 1.97 -0.80 -5.15
C PRO A 230 3.41 -0.90 -5.67
N ASN A 231 3.88 0.02 -6.53
CA ASN A 231 5.18 -0.21 -7.21
C ASN A 231 6.35 -0.23 -6.23
N VAL A 232 6.22 0.47 -5.11
CA VAL A 232 7.20 0.45 -4.01
C VAL A 232 7.43 -0.94 -3.41
N PHE A 233 6.48 -1.88 -3.56
CA PHE A 233 6.56 -3.24 -3.03
C PHE A 233 6.73 -4.34 -4.09
N LYS A 234 6.56 -4.03 -5.39
CA LYS A 234 6.59 -5.04 -6.48
C LYS A 234 7.87 -5.87 -6.54
N PHE A 235 9.00 -5.28 -6.13
CA PHE A 235 10.33 -5.85 -6.28
C PHE A 235 10.96 -6.26 -4.95
N ARG A 236 10.17 -6.27 -3.88
CA ARG A 236 10.58 -6.69 -2.54
C ARG A 236 10.59 -8.21 -2.49
N SER A 237 11.49 -8.76 -1.66
CA SER A 237 11.44 -10.19 -1.34
C SER A 237 10.27 -10.44 -0.40
N TRP A 238 9.78 -11.68 -0.37
CA TRP A 238 8.66 -12.05 0.48
C TRP A 238 9.14 -12.97 1.60
N GLU A 239 8.81 -12.58 2.83
CA GLU A 239 9.10 -13.38 4.02
C GLU A 239 7.82 -14.04 4.53
N LEU A 240 7.83 -15.35 4.72
CA LEU A 240 6.74 -16.05 5.39
C LEU A 240 6.69 -15.61 6.86
N LEU A 241 5.75 -14.73 7.20
CA LEU A 241 5.52 -14.29 8.57
C LEU A 241 4.80 -15.39 9.34
N TYR A 242 3.69 -15.88 8.78
CA TYR A 242 2.87 -16.91 9.41
C TYR A 242 2.40 -17.93 8.37
N GLY A 243 2.24 -19.18 8.82
CA GLY A 243 1.77 -20.28 7.99
C GLY A 243 1.21 -21.38 8.87
N THR A 244 -0.01 -21.84 8.61
CA THR A 244 -0.68 -22.86 9.46
C THR A 244 0.13 -24.14 9.60
N PHE A 245 0.84 -24.55 8.53
CA PHE A 245 1.75 -25.70 8.55
C PHE A 245 2.98 -25.49 9.45
N HIS A 246 3.58 -24.30 9.44
CA HIS A 246 4.85 -24.01 10.11
C HIS A 246 4.67 -23.57 11.56
N HIS A 247 3.60 -22.85 11.85
CA HIS A 247 3.41 -22.11 13.10
C HIS A 247 2.21 -22.63 13.93
N GLY A 248 1.53 -23.67 13.45
CA GLY A 248 0.32 -24.21 14.05
C GLY A 248 -0.88 -23.27 13.90
N ARG A 249 -2.01 -23.64 14.50
CA ARG A 249 -3.30 -22.96 14.39
C ARG A 249 -3.69 -22.27 15.70
N SER A 250 -3.23 -21.04 15.91
CA SER A 250 -3.53 -20.27 17.13
C SER A 250 -3.38 -18.77 16.91
N MET A 251 -4.40 -17.99 17.27
CA MET A 251 -4.38 -16.51 17.20
C MET A 251 -3.15 -15.91 17.90
N THR A 252 -2.70 -16.49 19.01
CA THR A 252 -1.50 -16.03 19.73
C THR A 252 -0.25 -16.18 18.86
N SER A 253 -0.07 -17.35 18.24
CA SER A 253 1.05 -17.60 17.32
C SER A 253 0.99 -16.64 16.13
N PHE A 254 -0.20 -16.46 15.55
CA PHE A 254 -0.45 -15.53 14.45
C PHE A 254 -0.03 -14.10 14.78
N TYR A 255 -0.57 -13.50 15.86
CA TYR A 255 -0.25 -12.12 16.23
C TYR A 255 1.23 -11.90 16.56
N ASN A 256 1.88 -12.86 17.22
CA ASN A 256 3.31 -12.78 17.51
C ASN A 256 4.17 -12.66 16.24
N GLN A 257 3.69 -13.17 15.11
CA GLN A 257 4.41 -13.11 13.83
C GLN A 257 4.01 -11.92 12.96
N THR A 258 2.79 -11.42 13.08
CA THR A 258 2.21 -10.46 12.12
C THR A 258 2.02 -9.04 12.63
N GLU A 259 1.90 -8.83 13.94
CA GLU A 259 1.47 -7.53 14.51
C GLU A 259 2.37 -6.35 14.12
N TYR A 260 3.68 -6.59 14.06
CA TYR A 260 4.69 -5.58 13.76
C TYR A 260 5.35 -5.79 12.39
N SER A 261 4.67 -6.47 11.46
CA SER A 261 5.20 -6.79 10.14
C SER A 261 4.13 -6.61 9.07
N GLY A 262 4.27 -5.54 8.28
CA GLY A 262 3.38 -5.22 7.17
C GLY A 262 3.98 -4.15 6.25
N PRO A 263 3.42 -3.94 5.05
CA PRO A 263 2.28 -4.62 4.45
C PRO A 263 2.50 -6.12 4.19
N ASN A 264 1.41 -6.85 4.04
CA ASN A 264 1.42 -8.30 3.84
C ASN A 264 0.43 -8.77 2.77
N VAL A 265 0.65 -9.99 2.29
CA VAL A 265 -0.28 -10.74 1.46
C VAL A 265 -0.76 -11.95 2.25
N LEU A 266 -2.06 -12.01 2.49
CA LEU A 266 -2.74 -13.19 3.03
C LEU A 266 -3.11 -14.11 1.87
N LEU A 267 -2.80 -15.39 2.00
CA LEU A 267 -3.16 -16.45 1.07
C LEU A 267 -3.91 -17.55 1.82
N ILE A 268 -5.06 -17.95 1.31
CA ILE A 268 -5.89 -19.02 1.83
C ILE A 268 -6.11 -20.04 0.72
N LYS A 269 -5.94 -21.31 1.06
CA LYS A 269 -6.32 -22.46 0.23
C LYS A 269 -7.39 -23.26 0.95
N ASP A 270 -8.57 -23.38 0.34
CA ASP A 270 -9.67 -24.15 0.90
C ASP A 270 -9.58 -25.66 0.60
N ASP A 271 -10.49 -26.43 1.19
CA ASP A 271 -10.62 -27.89 1.01
C ASP A 271 -11.05 -28.30 -0.41
N LYS A 272 -11.60 -27.35 -1.18
CA LYS A 272 -11.90 -27.50 -2.61
C LYS A 272 -10.74 -27.07 -3.51
N ARG A 273 -9.59 -26.72 -2.93
CA ARG A 273 -8.34 -26.28 -3.58
C ARG A 273 -8.42 -24.90 -4.25
N PHE A 274 -9.44 -24.10 -3.94
CA PHE A 274 -9.51 -22.71 -4.39
C PHE A 274 -8.52 -21.85 -3.60
N ILE A 275 -7.89 -20.93 -4.32
CA ILE A 275 -6.92 -19.99 -3.75
C ILE A 275 -7.50 -18.59 -3.83
N PHE A 276 -7.50 -17.90 -2.70
CA PHE A 276 -7.96 -16.52 -2.58
C PHE A 276 -7.21 -15.83 -1.43
N GLY A 277 -7.38 -14.53 -1.32
CA GLY A 277 -6.61 -13.76 -0.35
C GLY A 277 -6.75 -12.26 -0.53
N GLY A 278 -5.78 -11.53 -0.01
CA GLY A 278 -5.73 -10.08 -0.14
C GLY A 278 -4.37 -9.50 0.19
N TYR A 279 -4.15 -8.29 -0.32
CA TYR A 279 -3.07 -7.41 0.10
C TYR A 279 -3.59 -6.49 1.21
N PHE A 280 -2.79 -6.34 2.26
CA PHE A 280 -3.13 -5.61 3.46
C PHE A 280 -2.01 -4.65 3.85
N SER A 281 -2.38 -3.38 4.04
CA SER A 281 -1.43 -2.27 4.27
C SER A 281 -0.69 -2.34 5.61
N ASN A 282 -1.22 -3.10 6.57
CA ASN A 282 -0.69 -3.19 7.93
C ASN A 282 -0.55 -4.64 8.37
N GLY A 283 0.33 -4.87 9.36
CA GLY A 283 0.40 -6.13 10.07
C GLY A 283 -0.91 -6.44 10.80
N TRP A 284 -1.24 -7.72 10.95
CA TRP A 284 -2.44 -8.14 11.66
C TRP A 284 -2.23 -8.04 13.16
N LYS A 285 -3.08 -7.25 13.84
CA LYS A 285 -2.97 -6.92 15.27
C LYS A 285 -4.32 -7.00 15.98
N LYS A 286 -4.29 -7.18 17.29
CA LYS A 286 -5.52 -7.12 18.11
C LYS A 286 -6.06 -5.69 18.10
N CYS A 287 -7.16 -5.46 17.41
CA CYS A 287 -7.80 -4.16 17.31
C CYS A 287 -9.30 -4.37 17.06
N TYR A 288 -10.13 -3.94 18.03
CA TYR A 288 -11.58 -3.99 17.92
C TYR A 288 -12.13 -2.98 16.90
N GLU A 289 -11.34 -1.95 16.57
CA GLU A 289 -11.67 -0.98 15.54
C GLU A 289 -11.10 -1.41 14.18
N SER A 290 -11.77 -0.99 13.10
CA SER A 290 -11.23 -1.21 11.76
C SER A 290 -9.96 -0.41 11.52
N TYR A 291 -8.98 -1.02 10.85
CA TYR A 291 -7.72 -0.39 10.49
C TYR A 291 -7.31 -0.74 9.06
N GLY A 292 -6.19 -0.19 8.61
CA GLY A 292 -5.70 -0.32 7.24
C GLY A 292 -5.99 0.92 6.38
N THR A 293 -5.54 0.88 5.13
CA THR A 293 -5.70 1.99 4.17
C THR A 293 -6.54 1.56 2.96
N GLY A 294 -6.94 2.54 2.16
CA GLY A 294 -7.67 2.31 0.91
C GLY A 294 -6.87 1.58 -0.16
N GLU A 295 -5.60 1.26 0.08
CA GLU A 295 -4.79 0.42 -0.80
C GLU A 295 -5.08 -1.07 -0.68
N CYS A 296 -5.71 -1.50 0.41
CA CYS A 296 -6.07 -2.89 0.60
C CYS A 296 -6.95 -3.38 -0.56
N PHE A 297 -6.72 -4.61 -0.99
CA PHE A 297 -7.52 -5.25 -2.03
C PHE A 297 -7.61 -6.75 -1.77
N VAL A 298 -8.69 -7.37 -2.25
CA VAL A 298 -8.89 -8.81 -2.17
C VAL A 298 -8.88 -9.43 -3.56
N PHE A 299 -8.53 -10.71 -3.66
CA PHE A 299 -8.45 -11.41 -4.93
C PHE A 299 -8.87 -12.88 -4.81
N THR A 300 -9.17 -13.48 -5.96
CA THR A 300 -9.49 -14.92 -6.07
C THR A 300 -9.00 -15.51 -7.39
N PHE A 301 -8.66 -16.79 -7.36
CA PHE A 301 -8.29 -17.62 -8.52
C PHE A 301 -9.39 -18.61 -8.92
N ARG A 302 -10.65 -18.32 -8.60
CA ARG A 302 -11.82 -19.21 -8.82
C ARG A 302 -11.97 -19.76 -10.25
N ASN A 303 -11.52 -19.02 -11.27
CA ASN A 303 -11.74 -19.38 -12.68
C ASN A 303 -10.49 -19.95 -13.36
N ASN A 304 -9.77 -20.86 -12.68
CA ASN A 304 -8.64 -21.61 -13.24
C ASN A 304 -7.60 -20.72 -13.94
N GLU A 305 -6.78 -20.05 -13.12
CA GLU A 305 -5.48 -19.43 -13.42
C GLU A 305 -5.42 -17.90 -13.60
N LYS A 306 -6.49 -17.21 -14.01
CA LYS A 306 -6.48 -15.73 -14.05
C LYS A 306 -6.97 -15.14 -12.73
N MET A 307 -6.13 -14.33 -12.10
CA MET A 307 -6.49 -13.61 -10.88
C MET A 307 -7.62 -12.62 -11.17
N LYS A 308 -8.70 -12.70 -10.39
CA LYS A 308 -9.70 -11.63 -10.32
C LYS A 308 -9.44 -10.81 -9.06
N ILE A 309 -9.26 -9.51 -9.23
CA ILE A 309 -8.95 -8.55 -8.17
C ILE A 309 -10.15 -7.64 -7.89
N TYR A 310 -10.33 -7.28 -6.63
CA TYR A 310 -11.33 -6.34 -6.15
C TYR A 310 -10.65 -5.32 -5.23
N TYR A 311 -10.55 -4.08 -5.70
CA TYR A 311 -9.97 -3.00 -4.92
C TYR A 311 -10.99 -2.37 -3.97
N SER A 312 -10.49 -1.66 -2.95
CA SER A 312 -11.33 -0.86 -2.05
C SER A 312 -12.22 0.10 -2.83
N THR A 313 -13.53 0.11 -2.57
CA THR A 313 -14.48 1.11 -3.12
C THR A 313 -14.30 2.48 -2.49
N LEU A 314 -13.56 2.57 -1.38
CA LEU A 314 -13.38 3.75 -0.54
C LEU A 314 -14.69 4.32 0.02
N ALA A 315 -15.80 3.56 -0.04
CA ALA A 315 -17.10 3.95 0.49
C ALA A 315 -17.17 3.85 2.03
N ASN A 316 -16.26 3.06 2.63
CA ASN A 316 -16.08 2.95 4.08
C ASN A 316 -14.61 2.64 4.40
N THR A 317 -14.26 2.64 5.68
CA THR A 317 -12.89 2.38 6.18
C THR A 317 -12.72 0.99 6.79
N SER A 318 -13.66 0.06 6.56
CA SER A 318 -13.66 -1.28 7.13
C SER A 318 -12.75 -2.25 6.37
N TYR A 319 -11.47 -1.89 6.20
CA TYR A 319 -10.52 -2.65 5.39
C TYR A 319 -10.03 -3.92 6.10
N MET A 320 -9.61 -3.77 7.35
CA MET A 320 -9.11 -4.87 8.20
C MET A 320 -9.72 -4.74 9.60
N ALA A 321 -10.02 -5.87 10.23
CA ALA A 321 -10.36 -5.94 11.65
C ALA A 321 -9.93 -7.29 12.21
N SER A 322 -9.51 -7.35 13.47
CA SER A 322 -9.08 -8.62 14.06
C SER A 322 -9.05 -8.55 15.58
N ASP A 323 -9.60 -9.57 16.23
CA ASP A 323 -9.74 -9.66 17.68
C ASP A 323 -9.25 -11.02 18.22
N HIS A 324 -9.72 -11.44 19.38
CA HIS A 324 -9.32 -12.74 19.94
C HIS A 324 -10.02 -13.94 19.28
N GLU A 325 -11.09 -13.69 18.53
CA GLU A 325 -11.99 -14.72 18.00
C GLU A 325 -11.88 -14.86 16.48
N SER A 326 -11.35 -13.85 15.77
CA SER A 326 -11.27 -13.88 14.32
C SER A 326 -10.32 -12.85 13.71
N ILE A 327 -10.03 -13.05 12.42
CA ILE A 327 -9.56 -12.00 11.52
C ILE A 327 -10.58 -11.75 10.42
N MET A 328 -10.72 -10.50 10.00
CA MET A 328 -11.65 -10.05 8.97
C MET A 328 -11.01 -9.06 8.01
N ALA A 329 -11.37 -9.17 6.74
CA ALA A 329 -11.03 -8.21 5.68
C ALA A 329 -12.28 -7.80 4.91
N GLY A 330 -12.50 -6.48 4.80
CA GLY A 330 -13.65 -5.88 4.13
C GLY A 330 -14.95 -6.12 4.88
N SER A 331 -15.80 -5.10 5.03
CA SER A 331 -17.13 -5.23 5.63
C SER A 331 -18.15 -4.30 4.94
N GLY A 332 -19.13 -3.77 5.68
CA GLY A 332 -20.27 -3.03 5.12
C GLY A 332 -21.42 -3.95 4.69
N GLY A 333 -21.69 -4.97 5.49
CA GLY A 333 -22.59 -6.08 5.18
C GLY A 333 -21.96 -7.38 5.65
N SER A 334 -21.61 -8.26 4.71
CA SER A 334 -20.83 -9.47 4.98
C SER A 334 -19.33 -9.24 4.78
N PRO A 335 -18.45 -9.93 5.53
CA PRO A 335 -17.02 -9.80 5.34
C PRO A 335 -16.56 -10.41 4.02
N ALA A 336 -15.59 -9.79 3.33
CA ALA A 336 -15.02 -10.38 2.12
C ALA A 336 -14.21 -11.65 2.44
N ILE A 337 -13.48 -11.60 3.56
CA ILE A 337 -12.80 -12.74 4.17
C ILE A 337 -13.03 -12.66 5.67
N TYR A 338 -13.54 -13.73 6.26
CA TYR A 338 -13.56 -13.98 7.70
C TYR A 338 -12.86 -15.31 7.96
N VAL A 339 -12.02 -15.36 8.98
CA VAL A 339 -11.38 -16.59 9.45
C VAL A 339 -11.51 -16.67 10.97
N ASP A 340 -11.92 -17.84 11.46
CA ASP A 340 -12.07 -18.09 12.89
C ASP A 340 -10.73 -18.16 13.65
N LYS A 341 -10.79 -18.12 14.98
CA LYS A 341 -9.60 -18.20 15.85
C LYS A 341 -8.78 -19.48 15.75
N ASN A 342 -9.37 -20.53 15.18
CA ASN A 342 -8.70 -21.81 15.02
C ASN A 342 -8.05 -21.91 13.64
N PHE A 343 -8.25 -20.94 12.74
CA PHE A 343 -7.82 -21.00 11.35
C PHE A 343 -8.24 -22.31 10.67
N GLU A 344 -9.42 -22.82 11.04
CA GLU A 344 -10.00 -24.07 10.51
C GLU A 344 -11.10 -23.77 9.52
N ALA A 345 -11.94 -22.79 9.82
CA ALA A 345 -13.05 -22.41 8.97
C ALA A 345 -13.08 -20.90 8.76
N GLY A 346 -13.76 -20.51 7.69
CA GLY A 346 -13.98 -19.12 7.36
C GLY A 346 -15.23 -18.90 6.54
N THR A 347 -15.54 -17.63 6.31
CA THR A 347 -16.60 -17.23 5.40
C THR A 347 -16.12 -16.16 4.41
N SER A 348 -16.73 -16.15 3.22
CA SER A 348 -16.53 -15.12 2.22
C SER A 348 -17.89 -14.68 1.70
N GLY A 349 -18.23 -13.41 1.96
CA GLY A 349 -19.45 -12.78 1.49
C GLY A 349 -19.17 -11.63 0.52
N LYS A 350 -20.25 -10.93 0.15
CA LYS A 350 -20.18 -9.71 -0.65
C LYS A 350 -20.02 -8.51 0.28
N SER A 351 -18.84 -7.88 0.24
CA SER A 351 -18.53 -6.71 1.06
C SER A 351 -18.72 -5.43 0.24
N GLN A 352 -19.33 -4.40 0.84
CA GLN A 352 -19.39 -3.05 0.26
C GLN A 352 -18.00 -2.42 0.17
N THR A 353 -17.10 -2.74 1.11
CA THR A 353 -15.72 -2.23 1.12
C THR A 353 -14.97 -2.57 -0.17
N TYR A 354 -15.19 -3.74 -0.78
CA TYR A 354 -14.48 -4.15 -2.00
C TYR A 354 -15.40 -4.37 -3.21
N ASN A 355 -16.71 -4.29 -3.02
CA ASN A 355 -17.74 -4.73 -3.99
C ASN A 355 -17.40 -6.10 -4.62
N ASN A 356 -16.92 -7.03 -3.79
CA ASN A 356 -16.48 -8.34 -4.24
C ASN A 356 -17.64 -9.34 -4.33
N GLN A 357 -17.45 -10.37 -5.14
CA GLN A 357 -18.22 -11.61 -5.02
C GLN A 357 -17.55 -12.54 -4.00
N VAL A 358 -18.24 -13.62 -3.62
CA VAL A 358 -17.67 -14.72 -2.82
C VAL A 358 -16.34 -15.18 -3.44
N LEU A 359 -15.26 -15.08 -2.67
CA LEU A 359 -13.88 -15.30 -3.11
C LEU A 359 -13.49 -16.77 -3.11
N SER A 360 -14.02 -17.53 -2.16
CA SER A 360 -13.87 -18.98 -2.01
C SER A 360 -14.76 -19.77 -2.98
N CYS A 361 -14.67 -21.10 -2.92
CA CYS A 361 -15.59 -21.98 -3.65
C CYS A 361 -17.07 -21.72 -3.27
N GLU A 362 -17.32 -21.60 -1.97
CA GLU A 362 -18.64 -21.41 -1.34
C GLU A 362 -18.56 -20.33 -0.25
N GLU A 363 -19.69 -19.82 0.23
CA GLU A 363 -19.71 -18.78 1.28
C GLU A 363 -19.04 -19.25 2.58
N HIS A 364 -19.19 -20.53 2.93
CA HIS A 364 -18.47 -21.17 4.03
C HIS A 364 -17.39 -22.08 3.46
N PHE A 365 -16.19 -22.03 4.03
CA PHE A 365 -15.08 -22.86 3.58
C PHE A 365 -14.27 -23.42 4.74
N GLN A 366 -13.62 -24.56 4.52
CA GLN A 366 -12.62 -25.13 5.42
C GLN A 366 -11.22 -24.79 4.91
N ILE A 367 -10.35 -24.36 5.80
CA ILE A 367 -8.99 -23.93 5.49
C ILE A 367 -8.07 -25.15 5.52
N VAL A 368 -7.44 -25.45 4.39
CA VAL A 368 -6.37 -26.45 4.30
C VAL A 368 -5.05 -25.82 4.69
N GLU A 369 -4.71 -24.71 4.06
CA GLU A 369 -3.51 -23.93 4.38
C GLU A 369 -3.82 -22.44 4.35
N MET A 370 -3.21 -21.71 5.28
CA MET A 370 -3.18 -20.25 5.28
C MET A 370 -1.73 -19.79 5.44
N GLU A 371 -1.32 -18.81 4.63
CA GLU A 371 0.01 -18.18 4.68
C GLU A 371 -0.14 -16.66 4.71
N VAL A 372 0.70 -15.99 5.49
CA VAL A 372 0.85 -14.53 5.51
C VAL A 372 2.29 -14.19 5.16
N TRP A 373 2.45 -13.46 4.06
CA TRP A 373 3.75 -13.07 3.52
C TRP A 373 3.99 -11.58 3.71
N GLY A 374 5.06 -11.21 4.39
CA GLY A 374 5.51 -9.83 4.54
C GLY A 374 6.32 -9.38 3.33
N LEU A 375 6.11 -8.14 2.90
CA LEU A 375 6.83 -7.54 1.77
C LEU A 375 8.07 -6.80 2.29
N VAL A 376 9.24 -7.45 2.31
CA VAL A 376 10.46 -7.01 3.01
C VAL A 376 11.52 -6.40 2.10
#